data_AF-A0A815XWE9-F1
#
_entry.id   AF-A0A815XWE9-F1
#
_cell.length_a   1.000
_cell.length_b   1.000
_cell.length_c   1.000
_cell.angle_alpha   90.00
_cell.angle_beta   90.00
_cell.angle_gamma   90.00
#
_symmetry.space_group_name_H-M   'P 1'
#
loop_
_entity.id
_entity.type
_entity.pdbx_description
1 polymer ?
#
loop_
_entity_poly.entity_id
_entity_poly.type
_entity_poly.pdbx_seq_one_letter_code
_entity_poly.pdbx_strand_id
1 'polypeptide(L)'
;LKQLLPKDLLILLNEKIQSNKYQHLFLIHPIEGHVQMLKDLAQRLPITVFGLQSTSDVPTTSIEDIAAYYIKKIIETQPTGPYLIGGYSFGACIAVEIALQLPTIAHLLLLDGSHSYVATHTKQYRAK
;
A
#
# COMPACT_ATOMS: atom_id res chain seq x y z
N LEU A 1 10.36 19.93 -12.01
CA LEU A 1 9.79 19.21 -10.84
C LEU A 1 8.75 18.15 -11.20
N LYS A 2 8.01 18.24 -12.32
CA LYS A 2 7.06 17.21 -12.81
C LYS A 2 7.68 15.92 -13.39
N GLN A 3 9.01 15.75 -13.36
CA GLN A 3 9.71 14.68 -14.09
C GLN A 3 10.21 13.52 -13.21
N LEU A 4 9.86 13.48 -11.92
CA LEU A 4 10.36 12.48 -10.97
C LEU A 4 9.29 11.51 -10.46
N LEU A 5 8.00 11.77 -10.70
CA LEU A 5 6.94 10.89 -10.22
C LEU A 5 6.82 9.63 -11.10
N PRO A 6 6.52 8.47 -10.51
CA PRO A 6 6.23 7.26 -11.25
C PRO A 6 4.97 7.41 -12.11
N LYS A 7 4.96 6.72 -13.25
CA LYS A 7 3.82 6.75 -14.19
C LYS A 7 2.76 5.72 -13.82
N ASP A 8 3.19 4.52 -13.45
CA ASP A 8 2.29 3.41 -13.13
C ASP A 8 1.95 3.40 -11.64
N LEU A 9 0.65 3.37 -11.34
CA LEU A 9 0.14 3.34 -9.97
C LEU A 9 0.44 2.01 -9.29
N LEU A 10 0.27 0.91 -10.02
CA LEU A 10 0.44 -0.45 -9.53
C LEU A 10 1.48 -1.15 -10.39
N ILE A 11 2.53 -1.65 -9.76
CA ILE A 11 3.57 -2.42 -10.44
C ILE A 11 3.70 -3.81 -9.84
N LEU A 12 4.01 -4.80 -10.66
CA LEU A 12 4.33 -6.15 -10.22
C LEU A 12 5.80 -6.19 -9.76
N LEU A 13 6.04 -6.41 -8.46
CA LEU A 13 7.39 -6.44 -7.89
C LEU A 13 8.03 -7.84 -8.01
N ASN A 14 7.21 -8.88 -7.90
CA ASN A 14 7.57 -10.26 -8.21
C ASN A 14 6.31 -11.01 -8.68
N GLU A 15 6.52 -12.20 -9.26
CA GLU A 15 5.45 -13.13 -9.56
C GLU A 15 5.82 -14.50 -8.98
N LYS A 16 4.89 -15.13 -8.27
CA LYS A 16 5.03 -16.49 -7.76
C LYS A 16 3.82 -17.30 -8.21
N ILE A 17 4.08 -18.50 -8.72
CA ILE A 17 3.02 -19.45 -9.06
C ILE A 17 2.43 -19.95 -7.74
N GLN A 18 1.21 -19.52 -7.42
CA GLN A 18 0.47 -19.97 -6.25
C GLN A 18 -0.63 -20.94 -6.67
N SER A 19 -0.79 -22.00 -5.90
CA SER A 19 -1.87 -22.99 -6.03
C SER A 19 -3.15 -22.57 -5.30
N ASN A 20 -3.20 -21.36 -4.73
CA ASN A 20 -4.34 -20.86 -3.96
C ASN A 20 -4.81 -19.50 -4.48
N LYS A 21 -6.14 -19.28 -4.50
CA LYS A 21 -6.82 -18.13 -5.13
C LYS A 21 -6.59 -16.79 -4.41
N TYR A 22 -5.84 -16.79 -3.31
CA TYR A 22 -5.74 -15.67 -2.38
C TYR A 22 -4.31 -15.51 -1.93
N GLN A 23 -3.92 -14.25 -1.73
CA GLN A 23 -2.70 -13.75 -1.07
C GLN A 23 -1.65 -13.10 -1.99
N HIS A 24 -2.11 -12.17 -2.82
CA HIS A 24 -1.26 -11.07 -3.25
C HIS A 24 -0.99 -10.14 -2.07
N LEU A 25 0.28 -9.75 -1.89
CA LEU A 25 0.63 -8.66 -0.98
C LEU A 25 0.69 -7.36 -1.75
N PHE A 26 -0.04 -6.35 -1.27
CA PHE A 26 0.03 -4.99 -1.79
C PHE A 26 0.91 -4.13 -0.87
N LEU A 27 2.08 -3.71 -1.35
CA LEU A 27 3.02 -2.87 -0.63
C LEU A 27 2.86 -1.39 -1.01
N ILE A 28 2.59 -0.54 -0.02
CA ILE A 28 2.47 0.91 -0.20
C ILE A 28 3.85 1.57 -0.09
N HIS A 29 4.14 2.48 -1.01
CA HIS A 29 5.38 3.24 -1.08
C HIS A 29 5.72 4.05 0.19
N PRO A 30 7.01 4.32 0.47
CA PRO A 30 7.45 5.34 1.44
C PRO A 30 7.30 6.76 0.87
N ILE A 31 7.65 7.80 1.63
CA ILE A 31 7.36 9.21 1.28
C ILE A 31 7.90 9.63 -0.10
N GLU A 32 8.95 8.98 -0.59
CA GLU A 32 9.55 9.21 -1.91
C GLU A 32 8.61 8.85 -3.08
N GLY A 33 7.56 8.05 -2.85
CA GLY A 33 6.58 7.70 -3.88
C GLY A 33 6.89 6.43 -4.68
N HIS A 34 8.05 5.81 -4.48
CA HIS A 34 8.52 4.66 -5.26
C HIS A 34 8.67 3.38 -4.43
N VAL A 35 8.23 2.26 -4.99
CA VAL A 35 8.34 0.93 -4.35
C VAL A 35 9.57 0.14 -4.76
N GLN A 36 10.44 0.70 -5.61
CA GLN A 36 11.59 -0.01 -6.18
C GLN A 36 12.54 -0.57 -5.10
N MET A 37 12.72 0.15 -3.98
CA MET A 37 13.55 -0.33 -2.86
C MET A 37 12.99 -1.58 -2.17
N LEU A 38 11.70 -1.87 -2.33
CA LEU A 38 11.04 -3.05 -1.76
C LEU A 38 11.10 -4.27 -2.70
N LYS A 39 11.69 -4.12 -3.90
CA LYS A 39 11.75 -5.20 -4.90
C LYS A 39 12.57 -6.40 -4.41
N ASP A 40 13.71 -6.17 -3.78
CA ASP A 40 14.56 -7.25 -3.28
C ASP A 40 13.88 -8.03 -2.14
N LEU A 41 13.10 -7.33 -1.30
CA LEU A 41 12.24 -7.95 -0.30
C LEU A 41 11.16 -8.79 -1.00
N ALA A 42 10.43 -8.21 -1.96
CA ALA A 42 9.37 -8.88 -2.68
C ALA A 42 9.86 -10.18 -3.33
N GLN A 43 11.02 -10.18 -3.99
CA GLN A 43 11.58 -11.37 -4.65
C GLN A 43 11.80 -12.56 -3.70
N ARG A 44 12.10 -12.29 -2.43
CA ARG A 44 12.34 -13.29 -1.39
C ARG A 44 11.06 -13.84 -0.75
N LEU A 45 9.92 -13.16 -0.93
CA LEU A 45 8.65 -13.62 -0.38
C LEU A 45 8.08 -14.78 -1.23
N PRO A 46 7.42 -15.77 -0.60
CA PRO A 46 6.83 -16.91 -1.30
C PRO A 46 5.49 -16.59 -1.97
N ILE A 47 5.12 -15.31 -2.05
CA ILE A 47 3.84 -14.83 -2.58
C ILE A 47 4.07 -13.78 -3.66
N THR A 48 3.06 -13.56 -4.51
CA THR A 48 3.05 -12.47 -5.50
C THR A 48 2.86 -11.13 -4.78
N VAL A 49 3.63 -10.13 -5.17
CA VAL A 49 3.70 -8.83 -4.52
C VAL A 49 3.51 -7.74 -5.57
N PHE A 50 2.53 -6.89 -5.32
CA PHE A 50 2.33 -5.65 -6.05
C PHE A 50 2.82 -4.48 -5.21
N GLY A 51 3.38 -3.47 -5.88
CA GLY A 51 3.73 -2.20 -5.27
C GLY A 51 2.81 -1.08 -5.74
N LEU A 52 2.32 -0.28 -4.81
CA LEU A 52 1.53 0.93 -5.06
C LEU A 52 2.41 2.16 -4.95
N GLN A 53 2.44 2.97 -6.00
CA GLN A 53 3.29 4.15 -6.15
C GLN A 53 2.48 5.45 -6.08
N SER A 54 3.15 6.55 -5.72
CA SER A 54 2.53 7.88 -5.73
C SER A 54 2.67 8.52 -7.11
N THR A 55 1.69 8.31 -7.99
CA THR A 55 1.64 8.97 -9.31
C THR A 55 1.08 10.39 -9.19
N SER A 56 1.07 11.15 -10.29
CA SER A 56 0.50 12.51 -10.32
C SER A 56 -1.01 12.56 -10.02
N ASP A 57 -1.71 11.44 -10.20
CA ASP A 57 -3.17 11.35 -10.08
C ASP A 57 -3.61 10.95 -8.67
N VAL A 58 -2.65 10.54 -7.83
CA VAL A 58 -2.91 10.23 -6.42
C VAL A 58 -3.24 11.52 -5.69
N PRO A 59 -4.38 11.59 -4.97
CA PRO A 59 -4.73 12.78 -4.21
C PRO A 59 -3.68 13.08 -3.13
N THR A 60 -3.49 14.35 -2.79
CA THR A 60 -2.53 14.79 -1.76
C THR A 60 -3.21 15.52 -0.60
N THR A 61 -4.54 15.45 -0.54
CA THR A 61 -5.40 16.15 0.42
C THR A 61 -5.37 15.51 1.80
N SER A 62 -5.44 14.19 1.88
CA SER A 62 -5.53 13.44 3.13
C SER A 62 -5.05 11.99 2.95
N ILE A 63 -4.72 11.30 4.05
CA ILE A 63 -4.30 9.89 4.00
C ILE A 63 -5.49 9.01 3.60
N GLU A 64 -6.68 9.40 4.02
CA GLU A 64 -7.98 8.79 3.75
C GLU A 64 -8.28 8.79 2.26
N ASP A 65 -8.05 9.93 1.58
CA ASP A 65 -8.23 10.05 0.14
C ASP A 65 -7.20 9.22 -0.64
N ILE A 66 -5.94 9.21 -0.18
CA ILE A 66 -4.89 8.37 -0.77
C ILE A 66 -5.26 6.89 -0.65
N ALA A 67 -5.67 6.46 0.54
CA ALA A 67 -6.09 5.09 0.81
C ALA A 67 -7.29 4.69 -0.05
N ALA A 68 -8.32 5.54 -0.13
CA ALA A 68 -9.50 5.31 -0.96
C ALA A 68 -9.13 5.19 -2.45
N TYR A 69 -8.17 5.98 -2.91
CA TYR A 69 -7.65 5.91 -4.28
C TYR A 69 -6.92 4.58 -4.54
N TYR A 70 -6.07 4.14 -3.61
CA TYR A 70 -5.36 2.86 -3.72
C TYR A 70 -6.29 1.65 -3.62
N ILE A 71 -7.31 1.70 -2.77
CA ILE A 71 -8.31 0.64 -2.62
C ILE A 71 -8.99 0.33 -3.96
N LYS A 72 -9.33 1.35 -4.75
CA LYS A 72 -9.93 1.14 -6.09
C LYS A 72 -9.03 0.23 -6.93
N LYS A 73 -7.73 0.50 -6.94
CA LYS A 73 -6.78 -0.30 -7.73
C LYS A 73 -6.53 -1.70 -7.17
N ILE A 74 -6.54 -1.84 -5.84
CA ILE A 74 -6.44 -3.12 -5.15
C ILE A 74 -7.64 -4.01 -5.52
N ILE A 75 -8.87 -3.47 -5.45
CA ILE A 75 -10.11 -4.20 -5.76
C ILE A 75 -10.20 -4.56 -7.25
N GLU A 76 -9.75 -3.68 -8.16
CA GLU A 76 -9.64 -4.01 -9.60
C GLU A 76 -8.74 -5.23 -9.84
N THR A 77 -7.68 -5.37 -9.03
CA THR A 77 -6.68 -6.45 -9.17
C THR A 77 -7.11 -7.72 -8.46
N GLN A 78 -7.68 -7.59 -7.27
CA GLN A 78 -8.20 -8.68 -6.44
C GLN A 78 -9.60 -8.30 -5.94
N PRO A 79 -10.68 -8.68 -6.64
CA PRO A 79 -12.04 -8.22 -6.30
C PRO A 79 -12.57 -8.68 -4.94
N THR A 80 -12.05 -9.80 -4.43
CA THR A 80 -12.50 -10.40 -3.18
C THR A 80 -11.34 -10.54 -2.19
N GLY A 81 -11.57 -10.11 -0.96
CA GLY A 81 -10.67 -10.35 0.16
C GLY A 81 -10.61 -11.83 0.59
N PRO A 82 -9.89 -12.12 1.69
CA PRO A 82 -9.23 -11.14 2.56
C PRO A 82 -7.93 -10.59 1.96
N TYR A 83 -7.59 -9.34 2.26
CA TYR A 83 -6.44 -8.64 1.67
C TYR A 83 -5.18 -8.73 2.55
N LEU A 84 -4.01 -8.85 1.92
CA LEU A 84 -2.72 -8.68 2.57
C LEU A 84 -2.16 -7.32 2.15
N ILE A 85 -2.06 -6.41 3.12
CA ILE A 85 -1.61 -5.04 2.89
C ILE A 85 -0.33 -4.84 3.69
N GLY A 86 0.64 -4.15 3.11
CA GLY A 86 1.82 -3.72 3.84
C GLY A 86 2.26 -2.32 3.44
N GLY A 87 3.03 -1.68 4.30
CA GLY A 87 3.55 -0.34 4.04
C GLY A 87 4.90 -0.12 4.69
N TYR A 88 5.77 0.61 4.01
CA TYR A 88 7.07 0.99 4.54
C TYR A 88 7.10 2.49 4.87
N SER A 89 7.60 2.85 6.06
CA SER A 89 7.68 4.24 6.52
C SER A 89 6.33 4.95 6.35
N PHE A 90 6.22 6.02 5.55
CA PHE A 90 4.97 6.74 5.27
C PHE A 90 3.84 5.84 4.77
N GLY A 91 4.19 4.84 3.95
CA GLY A 91 3.25 3.85 3.44
C GLY A 91 2.59 3.03 4.55
N ALA A 92 3.18 2.93 5.74
CA ALA A 92 2.57 2.25 6.88
C ALA A 92 1.32 3.00 7.37
N CYS A 93 1.30 4.33 7.34
CA CYS A 93 0.12 5.13 7.69
C CYS A 93 -1.02 4.87 6.72
N ILE A 94 -0.71 4.89 5.42
CA ILE A 94 -1.68 4.61 4.36
C ILE A 94 -2.17 3.17 4.45
N ALA A 95 -1.28 2.20 4.71
CA ALA A 95 -1.63 0.79 4.86
C ALA A 95 -2.62 0.54 6.02
N VAL A 96 -2.45 1.24 7.15
CA VAL A 96 -3.40 1.22 8.26
C VAL A 96 -4.74 1.78 7.84
N GLU A 97 -4.76 2.93 7.14
CA GLU A 97 -6.00 3.53 6.67
C GLU A 97 -6.73 2.65 5.65
N ILE A 98 -5.99 2.01 4.73
CA ILE A 98 -6.55 1.01 3.81
C ILE A 98 -7.20 -0.14 4.59
N ALA A 99 -6.55 -0.61 5.66
CA ALA A 99 -7.08 -1.67 6.50
C ALA A 99 -8.35 -1.25 7.28
N LEU A 100 -8.50 0.03 7.60
CA LEU A 100 -9.70 0.57 8.24
C LEU A 100 -10.88 0.71 7.27
N GLN A 101 -10.61 1.04 6.01
CA GLN A 101 -11.65 1.22 4.98
C GLN A 101 -12.08 -0.09 4.30
N LEU A 102 -11.21 -1.11 4.26
CA LEU A 102 -11.53 -2.41 3.66
C LEU A 102 -12.35 -3.30 4.61
N PRO A 103 -13.32 -4.08 4.10
CA PRO A 103 -14.19 -4.91 4.94
C PRO A 103 -13.49 -6.14 5.53
N THR A 104 -12.42 -6.66 4.90
CA THR A 104 -11.71 -7.87 5.34
C THR A 104 -10.21 -7.79 5.10
N ILE A 105 -9.42 -7.83 6.18
CA ILE A 105 -7.96 -7.87 6.12
C ILE A 105 -7.48 -9.21 6.70
N ALA A 106 -6.62 -9.92 5.96
CA ALA A 106 -5.94 -11.10 6.48
C ALA A 106 -4.73 -10.69 7.32
N HIS A 107 -3.86 -9.86 6.76
CA HIS A 107 -2.65 -9.39 7.42
C HIS A 107 -2.33 -7.95 7.05
N LEU A 108 -1.82 -7.22 8.04
CA LEU A 108 -1.28 -5.88 7.89
C LEU A 108 0.21 -5.89 8.29
N LEU A 109 1.11 -5.59 7.35
CA LEU A 109 2.55 -5.59 7.57
C LEU A 109 3.07 -4.14 7.63
N LEU A 110 3.64 -3.74 8.76
CA LEU A 110 4.21 -2.41 8.94
C LEU A 110 5.73 -2.52 8.99
N LEU A 111 6.41 -2.08 7.93
CA LEU A 111 7.86 -2.09 7.84
C LEU A 111 8.40 -0.75 8.33
N ASP A 112 9.05 -0.78 9.49
CA ASP A 112 9.60 0.42 10.15
C ASP A 112 8.59 1.59 10.26
N GLY A 113 7.30 1.22 10.39
CA GLY A 113 6.20 2.12 10.69
C GLY A 113 5.67 1.80 12.08
N SER A 114 5.60 2.80 12.96
CA SER A 114 5.16 2.59 14.34
C SER A 114 3.74 3.12 14.60
N HIS A 115 3.09 2.62 15.65
CA HIS A 115 1.80 3.16 16.11
C HIS A 115 1.85 4.68 16.36
N SER A 116 2.99 5.23 16.80
CA SER A 116 3.18 6.67 17.02
C SER A 116 3.46 7.42 15.72
N TYR A 117 4.16 6.80 14.76
CA TYR A 117 4.37 7.33 13.41
C TYR A 117 3.05 7.42 12.65
N VAL A 118 2.29 6.32 12.66
CA VAL A 118 0.91 6.24 12.16
C VAL A 118 0.04 7.25 12.90
N ALA A 119 -0.02 7.20 14.23
CA ALA A 119 -0.86 8.10 15.01
C ALA A 119 -0.51 9.56 14.79
N THR A 120 0.76 9.96 14.65
CA THR A 120 1.11 11.38 14.44
C THR A 120 0.66 11.88 13.07
N HIS A 121 0.68 11.03 12.04
CA HIS A 121 0.24 11.38 10.68
C HIS A 121 -1.24 11.11 10.45
N THR A 122 -1.89 10.27 11.25
CA THR A 122 -3.34 10.11 11.34
C THR A 122 -3.96 11.02 12.42
N LYS A 123 -3.20 11.82 13.20
CA LYS A 123 -3.73 12.66 14.31
C LYS A 123 -4.45 13.95 13.89
N GLN A 124 -4.77 14.13 12.61
CA GLN A 124 -5.90 14.99 12.24
C GLN A 124 -7.27 14.29 12.41
N TYR A 125 -7.32 12.98 12.70
CA TYR A 125 -8.51 12.12 12.58
C TYR A 125 -9.52 12.11 13.75
N ARG A 126 -9.27 12.79 14.89
CA ARG A 126 -10.26 12.80 16.01
C ARG A 126 -10.39 14.14 16.74
N ALA A 127 -9.91 15.23 16.15
CA ALA A 127 -10.02 16.57 16.72
C ALA A 127 -10.89 17.53 15.88
N LYS A 128 -11.78 16.98 15.05
CA LYS A 128 -12.99 17.64 14.54
C LYS A 128 -14.15 16.66 14.60
#